data_AF-A0A6H9UZ31-F1
#
_entry.id   AF-A0A6H9UZ31-F1
#
_cell.length_a   1.000
_cell.length_b   1.000
_cell.length_c   1.000
_cell.angle_alpha   90.00
_cell.angle_beta   90.00
_cell.angle_gamma   90.00
#
_symmetry.space_group_name_H-M   'P 1'
#
loop_
_entity.id
_entity.type
_entity.pdbx_description
1 polymer ?
#
loop_
_entity_poly.entity_id
_entity_poly.type
_entity_poly.pdbx_seq_one_letter_code
_entity_poly.pdbx_strand_id
1 'polypeptide(L)'
;MARSGEGVLLDEVATLAAAGSAAVIAAAGTDAWQELRQTVARWFGRGDSGREQRELERLDRTADALRTGGPDEADVRISEQSAWRTRFEMVLEDMNDGDRDRAAVEQLRTLLAATAATPAVRAGDSSMVVGGNANIHARDGGFAAGVVKGEVHNNTPPQPEPTQG
;
A
#
# COMPACT_ATOMS: atom_id res chain seq x y z
N MET A 1 14.11 -24.25 -22.88
CA MET A 1 13.59 -22.87 -22.73
C MET A 1 12.68 -22.80 -21.49
N ALA A 2 13.24 -22.87 -20.28
CA ALA A 2 12.47 -22.84 -19.01
C ALA A 2 12.81 -21.63 -18.11
N ARG A 3 13.77 -20.78 -18.50
CA ARG A 3 14.27 -19.66 -17.69
C ARG A 3 13.40 -18.39 -17.71
N SER A 4 12.43 -18.28 -18.62
CA SER A 4 11.58 -17.09 -18.74
C SER A 4 10.36 -17.10 -17.82
N GLY A 5 9.88 -18.28 -17.39
CA GLY A 5 8.75 -18.37 -16.45
C GLY A 5 9.16 -18.08 -15.00
N GLU A 6 10.32 -18.60 -14.59
CA GLU A 6 10.83 -18.44 -13.22
C GLU A 6 11.13 -16.97 -12.86
N GLY A 7 11.67 -16.18 -13.80
CA GLY A 7 11.92 -14.76 -13.57
C GLY A 7 10.65 -13.92 -13.42
N VAL A 8 9.62 -14.20 -14.22
CA VAL A 8 8.33 -13.47 -14.15
C VAL A 8 7.58 -13.79 -12.86
N LEU A 9 7.64 -15.04 -12.40
CA LEU A 9 7.04 -15.45 -11.13
C LEU A 9 7.72 -14.77 -9.93
N LEU A 10 9.06 -14.71 -9.91
CA LEU A 10 9.80 -14.04 -8.84
C LEU A 10 9.51 -12.53 -8.81
N ASP A 11 9.43 -11.86 -9.96
CA ASP A 11 9.07 -10.45 -10.06
C ASP A 11 7.64 -10.20 -9.54
N GLU A 12 6.71 -11.10 -9.85
CA GLU A 12 5.34 -11.01 -9.36
C GLU A 12 5.23 -11.23 -7.85
N VAL A 13 5.93 -12.23 -7.31
CA VAL A 13 6.02 -12.50 -5.87
C VAL A 13 6.55 -11.27 -5.14
N ALA A 14 7.65 -10.70 -5.62
CA ALA A 14 8.26 -9.50 -5.02
C ALA A 14 7.29 -8.31 -5.07
N THR A 15 6.56 -8.14 -6.18
CA THR A 15 5.58 -7.06 -6.35
C THR A 15 4.42 -7.19 -5.38
N LEU A 16 3.83 -8.39 -5.26
CA LEU A 16 2.73 -8.64 -4.34
C LEU A 16 3.15 -8.53 -2.88
N ALA A 17 4.35 -9.00 -2.54
CA ALA A 17 4.88 -8.89 -1.19
C ALA A 17 5.18 -7.43 -0.79
N ALA A 18 5.75 -6.64 -1.69
CA ALA A 18 5.97 -5.23 -1.48
C ALA A 18 4.63 -4.50 -1.26
N ALA A 19 3.63 -4.76 -2.10
CA ALA A 19 2.30 -4.18 -1.96
C ALA A 19 1.59 -4.62 -0.67
N GLY A 20 1.66 -5.90 -0.30
CA GLY A 20 1.10 -6.44 0.94
C GLY A 20 1.72 -5.83 2.19
N SER A 21 3.05 -5.72 2.24
CA SER A 21 3.74 -5.07 3.35
C SER A 21 3.37 -3.58 3.46
N ALA A 22 3.29 -2.86 2.34
CA ALA A 22 2.89 -1.45 2.34
C ALA A 22 1.44 -1.27 2.83
N ALA A 23 0.52 -2.14 2.42
CA ALA A 23 -0.88 -2.10 2.87
C ALA A 23 -1.01 -2.30 4.39
N VAL A 24 -0.26 -3.25 4.97
CA VAL A 24 -0.23 -3.48 6.43
C VAL A 24 0.24 -2.23 7.16
N ILE A 25 1.37 -1.65 6.73
CA ILE A 25 1.97 -0.48 7.38
C ILE A 25 1.12 0.78 7.22
N ALA A 26 0.46 0.96 6.07
CA ALA A 26 -0.40 2.10 5.81
C ALA A 26 -1.72 2.04 6.58
N ALA A 27 -2.30 0.84 6.74
CA ALA A 27 -3.53 0.66 7.49
C ALA A 27 -3.29 0.69 9.01
N ALA A 28 -2.11 0.30 9.48
CA ALA A 28 -1.78 0.29 10.91
C ALA A 28 -1.95 1.68 11.53
N GLY A 29 -2.78 1.76 12.57
CA GLY A 29 -3.12 3.03 13.24
C GLY A 29 -4.25 3.82 12.58
N THR A 30 -4.86 3.30 11.50
CA THR A 30 -6.05 3.89 10.86
C THR A 30 -7.32 3.11 11.22
N ASP A 31 -8.48 3.68 10.93
CA ASP A 31 -9.77 2.98 11.10
C ASP A 31 -9.90 1.74 10.20
N ALA A 32 -9.20 1.72 9.05
CA ALA A 32 -9.18 0.59 8.13
C ALA A 32 -8.40 -0.63 8.68
N TRP A 33 -7.65 -0.46 9.77
CA TRP A 33 -6.83 -1.52 10.37
C TRP A 33 -7.62 -2.77 10.75
N GLN A 34 -8.82 -2.58 11.33
CA GLN A 34 -9.61 -3.68 11.88
C GLN A 34 -10.07 -4.65 10.80
N GLU A 35 -10.42 -4.15 9.62
CA GLU A 35 -10.83 -4.96 8.48
C GLU A 35 -9.63 -5.60 7.78
N LEU A 36 -8.56 -4.83 7.55
CA LEU A 36 -7.36 -5.32 6.89
C LEU A 36 -6.73 -6.47 7.69
N ARG A 37 -6.52 -6.29 9.00
CA ARG A 37 -5.82 -7.28 9.84
C ARG A 37 -6.54 -8.63 9.85
N GLN A 38 -7.88 -8.63 9.88
CA GLN A 38 -8.67 -9.85 9.83
C GLN A 38 -8.54 -10.54 8.48
N THR A 39 -8.61 -9.78 7.39
CA THR A 39 -8.56 -10.35 6.05
C THR A 39 -7.17 -10.91 5.73
N VAL A 40 -6.11 -10.18 6.11
CA VAL A 40 -4.72 -10.63 5.97
C VAL A 40 -4.45 -11.86 6.84
N ALA A 41 -4.91 -11.90 8.09
CA ALA A 41 -4.72 -13.07 8.94
C ALA A 41 -5.45 -14.31 8.42
N ARG A 42 -6.70 -14.17 7.94
CA ARG A 42 -7.43 -15.27 7.28
C ARG A 42 -6.68 -15.79 6.05
N TRP A 43 -6.14 -14.86 5.24
CA TRP A 43 -5.37 -15.21 4.06
C TRP A 43 -4.12 -16.03 4.42
N PHE A 44 -3.32 -15.57 5.39
CA PHE A 44 -2.17 -16.34 5.88
C PHE A 44 -2.56 -17.65 6.59
N GLY A 45 -3.74 -17.67 7.23
CA GLY A 45 -4.27 -18.84 7.91
C GLY A 45 -4.64 -19.97 6.95
N ARG A 46 -5.00 -19.66 5.70
CA ARG A 46 -5.42 -20.62 4.65
C ARG A 46 -6.54 -21.59 5.12
N GLY A 47 -7.34 -21.18 6.10
CA GLY A 47 -8.41 -21.97 6.73
C GLY A 47 -8.02 -22.70 8.03
N ASP A 48 -6.77 -22.58 8.49
CA ASP A 48 -6.32 -23.04 9.80
C ASP A 48 -6.50 -21.92 10.84
N SER A 49 -7.41 -22.14 11.79
CA SER A 49 -7.75 -21.15 12.82
C SER A 49 -6.60 -20.88 13.79
N GLY A 50 -5.77 -21.87 14.08
CA GLY A 50 -4.59 -21.69 14.93
C GLY A 50 -3.52 -20.86 14.23
N ARG A 51 -3.35 -21.05 12.91
CA ARG A 51 -2.45 -20.24 12.09
C ARG A 51 -2.97 -18.81 11.96
N GLU A 52 -4.25 -18.63 11.66
CA GLU A 52 -4.91 -17.32 11.62
C GLU A 52 -4.71 -16.53 12.92
N GLN A 53 -4.97 -17.14 14.08
CA GLN A 53 -4.82 -16.46 15.38
C GLN A 53 -3.38 -15.99 15.63
N ARG A 54 -2.38 -16.79 15.25
CA ARG A 54 -0.96 -16.40 15.38
C ARG A 54 -0.59 -15.21 14.49
N GLU A 55 -1.21 -15.09 13.33
CA GLU A 55 -0.99 -13.95 12.43
C GLU A 55 -1.72 -12.71 12.92
N LEU A 56 -2.93 -12.84 13.46
CA LEU A 56 -3.64 -11.74 14.13
C LEU A 56 -2.80 -11.15 15.25
N GLU A 57 -2.27 -11.97 16.15
CA GLU A 57 -1.41 -11.52 17.26
C GLU A 57 -0.13 -10.82 16.77
N ARG A 58 0.40 -11.24 15.62
CA ARG A 58 1.57 -10.58 15.02
C ARG A 58 1.21 -9.23 14.44
N LEU A 59 0.10 -9.15 13.69
CA LEU A 59 -0.43 -7.91 13.14
C LEU A 59 -0.69 -6.91 14.26
N ASP A 60 -1.34 -7.33 15.34
CA ASP A 60 -1.65 -6.48 16.49
C ASP A 60 -0.37 -5.92 17.13
N ARG A 61 0.68 -6.74 17.28
CA ARG A 61 1.99 -6.26 17.75
C ARG A 61 2.63 -5.24 16.81
N THR A 62 2.53 -5.41 15.50
CA THR A 62 3.02 -4.41 14.53
C THR A 62 2.27 -3.09 14.69
N ALA A 63 0.93 -3.12 14.83
CA ALA A 63 0.14 -1.91 15.04
C ALA A 63 0.48 -1.21 16.37
N ASP A 64 0.75 -1.98 17.42
CA ASP A 64 1.19 -1.43 18.70
C ASP A 64 2.57 -0.79 18.61
N ALA A 65 3.53 -1.45 17.94
CA ALA A 65 4.86 -0.90 17.72
C ALA A 65 4.80 0.45 16.96
N LEU A 66 4.00 0.51 15.89
CA LEU A 66 3.83 1.72 15.08
C LEU A 66 3.08 2.85 15.81
N ARG A 67 2.27 2.55 16.83
CA ARG A 67 1.53 3.56 17.60
C ARG A 67 2.40 4.33 18.59
N THR A 68 3.52 3.77 19.01
CA THR A 68 4.32 4.34 20.11
C THR A 68 5.00 5.67 19.76
N GLY A 69 5.07 6.06 18.47
CA GLY A 69 5.34 7.43 18.02
C GLY A 69 6.63 8.07 18.59
N GLY A 70 7.67 7.25 18.78
CA GLY A 70 8.96 7.68 19.31
C GLY A 70 9.86 8.35 18.27
N PRO A 71 11.03 8.87 18.69
CA PRO A 71 12.03 9.44 17.77
C PRO A 71 12.49 8.47 16.66
N ASP A 72 12.30 7.17 16.86
CA ASP A 72 12.67 6.10 15.94
C ASP A 72 11.48 5.58 15.11
N GLU A 73 10.35 6.30 15.03
CA GLU A 73 9.13 5.82 14.33
C GLU A 73 9.41 5.42 12.88
N ALA A 74 10.21 6.20 12.15
CA ALA A 74 10.56 5.92 10.76
C ALA A 74 11.36 4.60 10.63
N ASP A 75 12.29 4.35 11.55
CA ASP A 75 13.11 3.14 11.55
C ASP A 75 12.28 1.91 11.92
N VAL A 76 11.38 2.04 12.90
CA VAL A 76 10.41 1.00 13.25
C VAL A 76 9.52 0.68 12.05
N ARG A 77 9.04 1.71 11.33
CA ARG A 77 8.20 1.53 10.13
C ARG A 77 8.92 0.77 9.03
N ILE A 78 10.17 1.12 8.72
CA ILE A 78 10.99 0.44 7.71
C ILE A 78 11.27 -1.01 8.12
N SER A 79 11.57 -1.24 9.40
CA SER A 79 11.84 -2.57 9.94
C SER A 79 10.61 -3.48 9.85
N GLU A 80 9.46 -3.00 10.32
CA GLU A 80 8.19 -3.73 10.27
C GLU A 80 7.78 -3.99 8.81
N GLN A 81 7.92 -3.00 7.92
CA GLN A 81 7.61 -3.19 6.49
C GLN A 81 8.47 -4.29 5.87
N SER A 82 9.78 -4.29 6.16
CA SER A 82 10.70 -5.30 5.65
C SER A 82 10.35 -6.70 6.18
N ALA A 83 10.01 -6.81 7.46
CA ALA A 83 9.59 -8.06 8.08
C ALA A 83 8.31 -8.63 7.45
N TRP A 84 7.32 -7.76 7.19
CA TRP A 84 6.09 -8.15 6.51
C TRP A 84 6.33 -8.54 5.05
N ARG A 85 7.17 -7.81 4.32
CA ARG A 85 7.52 -8.14 2.93
C ARG A 85 8.09 -9.55 2.84
N THR A 86 9.12 -9.86 3.64
CA THR A 86 9.71 -11.20 3.68
C THR A 86 8.69 -12.27 4.07
N ARG A 87 7.72 -11.95 4.94
CA ARG A 87 6.66 -12.89 5.30
C ARG A 87 5.70 -13.20 4.14
N PHE A 88 5.34 -12.18 3.35
CA PHE A 88 4.56 -12.38 2.14
C PHE A 88 5.36 -13.17 1.09
N GLU A 89 6.64 -12.84 0.87
CA GLU A 89 7.54 -13.55 -0.05
C GLU A 89 7.57 -15.04 0.28
N MET A 90 7.92 -15.41 1.53
CA MET A 90 7.98 -16.82 1.95
C MET A 90 6.69 -17.60 1.71
N VAL A 91 5.52 -16.96 1.86
CA VAL A 91 4.22 -17.64 1.69
C VAL A 91 3.84 -17.73 0.23
N LEU A 92 4.16 -16.73 -0.58
CA LEU A 92 3.91 -16.74 -2.02
C LEU A 92 4.88 -17.68 -2.77
N GLU A 93 6.13 -17.81 -2.30
CA GLU A 93 7.10 -18.76 -2.85
C GLU A 93 6.75 -20.23 -2.55
N ASP A 94 6.08 -20.50 -1.42
CA ASP A 94 5.62 -21.84 -1.02
C ASP A 94 4.37 -22.30 -1.82
N MET A 95 3.73 -21.42 -2.57
CA MET A 95 2.54 -21.73 -3.36
C MET A 95 2.91 -22.48 -4.63
N ASN A 96 2.46 -23.73 -4.75
CA ASN A 96 2.88 -24.65 -5.83
C ASN A 96 1.83 -24.76 -6.95
N ASP A 97 1.34 -23.62 -7.46
CA ASP A 97 0.41 -23.48 -8.60
C ASP A 97 -0.91 -24.29 -8.55
N GLY A 98 -1.23 -24.93 -7.43
CA GLY A 98 -2.51 -25.61 -7.23
C GLY A 98 -3.70 -24.63 -7.23
N ASP A 99 -4.90 -25.10 -7.57
CA ASP A 99 -6.09 -24.24 -7.67
C ASP A 99 -6.38 -23.43 -6.40
N ARG A 100 -6.12 -24.02 -5.22
CA ARG A 100 -6.27 -23.35 -3.93
C ARG A 100 -5.25 -22.22 -3.73
N ASP A 101 -4.00 -22.45 -4.12
CA ASP A 101 -2.93 -21.47 -4.00
C ASP A 101 -3.12 -20.35 -5.01
N ARG A 102 -3.50 -20.67 -6.25
CA ARG A 102 -3.86 -19.66 -7.27
C ARG A 102 -5.01 -18.78 -6.81
N ALA A 103 -6.05 -19.38 -6.22
CA ALA A 103 -7.15 -18.62 -5.63
C ALA A 103 -6.68 -17.71 -4.48
N ALA A 104 -5.73 -18.16 -3.65
CA ALA A 104 -5.15 -17.33 -2.61
C ALA A 104 -4.36 -16.14 -3.18
N VAL A 105 -3.57 -16.33 -4.23
CA VAL A 105 -2.87 -15.21 -4.90
C VAL A 105 -3.88 -14.20 -5.48
N GLU A 106 -4.95 -14.66 -6.12
CA GLU A 106 -6.01 -13.77 -6.64
C GLU A 106 -6.75 -13.01 -5.52
N GLN A 107 -7.00 -13.67 -4.39
CA GLN A 107 -7.58 -13.01 -3.22
C GLN A 107 -6.66 -11.90 -2.70
N LEU A 108 -5.35 -12.12 -2.67
CA LEU A 108 -4.38 -11.09 -2.29
C LEU A 108 -4.39 -9.93 -3.31
N ARG A 109 -4.36 -10.22 -4.62
CA ARG A 109 -4.46 -9.17 -5.67
C ARG A 109 -5.71 -8.31 -5.48
N THR A 110 -6.85 -8.94 -5.24
CA THR A 110 -8.14 -8.25 -5.02
C THR A 110 -8.12 -7.38 -3.76
N LEU A 111 -7.59 -7.91 -2.66
CA LEU A 111 -7.41 -7.15 -1.42
C LEU A 111 -6.56 -5.90 -1.65
N LEU A 112 -5.43 -6.05 -2.33
CA LEU A 112 -4.50 -4.96 -2.58
C LEU A 112 -5.10 -3.89 -3.50
N ALA A 113 -5.83 -4.31 -4.53
CA ALA A 113 -6.56 -3.37 -5.40
C ALA A 113 -7.59 -2.54 -4.62
N ALA A 114 -8.33 -3.15 -3.69
CA ALA A 114 -9.29 -2.43 -2.84
C ALA A 114 -8.60 -1.41 -1.91
N THR A 115 -7.46 -1.78 -1.32
CA THR A 115 -6.69 -0.85 -0.47
C THR A 115 -6.08 0.31 -1.26
N ALA A 116 -5.66 0.09 -2.51
CA ALA A 116 -5.12 1.14 -3.39
C ALA A 116 -6.20 2.09 -3.93
N ALA A 117 -7.43 1.59 -4.12
CA ALA A 117 -8.57 2.38 -4.58
C ALA A 117 -9.16 3.29 -3.49
N THR A 118 -8.84 3.03 -2.23
CA THR A 118 -9.18 3.92 -1.12
C THR A 118 -8.21 5.11 -1.17
N PRO A 119 -8.65 6.37 -1.37
CA PRO A 119 -7.75 7.50 -1.34
C PRO A 119 -7.20 7.64 0.07
N ALA A 120 -6.03 7.03 0.30
CA ALA A 120 -5.30 7.20 1.53
C ALA A 120 -5.06 8.69 1.72
N VAL A 121 -5.59 9.22 2.82
CA VAL A 121 -5.10 10.46 3.41
C VAL A 121 -3.61 10.22 3.66
N ARG A 122 -2.76 10.72 2.74
CA ARG A 122 -1.32 10.56 2.79
C ARG A 122 -0.78 11.43 3.92
N ALA A 123 -0.56 10.81 5.08
CA ALA A 123 0.29 11.37 6.12
C ALA A 123 1.72 10.86 5.90
N GLY A 124 2.65 11.80 5.75
CA GLY A 124 4.07 11.60 6.09
C GLY A 124 4.96 10.96 5.03
N ASP A 125 5.74 11.83 4.38
CA ASP A 125 7.07 11.57 3.82
C ASP A 125 7.23 10.82 2.49
N SER A 126 7.39 11.70 1.47
CA SER A 126 8.46 11.67 0.46
C SER A 126 8.20 10.89 -0.83
N SER A 127 7.88 11.71 -1.86
CA SER A 127 7.91 11.41 -3.29
C SER A 127 6.73 10.60 -3.84
N MET A 128 5.73 11.32 -4.36
CA MET A 128 4.72 10.77 -5.25
C MET A 128 5.11 11.10 -6.68
N VAL A 129 5.62 10.12 -7.44
CA VAL A 129 5.73 10.24 -8.89
C VAL A 129 4.34 9.97 -9.47
N VAL A 130 3.67 11.01 -9.97
CA VAL A 130 2.39 10.88 -10.69
C VAL A 130 2.66 11.07 -12.17
N GLY A 131 2.50 10.02 -12.96
CA GLY A 131 2.60 10.06 -14.42
C GLY A 131 1.38 10.69 -15.12
N GLY A 132 0.64 11.59 -14.46
CA GLY A 132 -0.61 12.14 -14.95
C GLY A 132 -1.14 13.34 -14.17
N ASN A 133 -2.22 13.96 -14.66
CA ASN A 133 -2.81 15.16 -14.08
C ASN A 133 -3.43 14.87 -12.70
N ALA A 134 -2.99 15.61 -11.68
CA ALA A 134 -3.58 15.59 -10.34
C ALA A 134 -4.66 16.66 -10.23
N ASN A 135 -5.92 16.25 -10.05
CA ASN A 135 -7.01 17.18 -9.75
C ASN A 135 -7.32 17.12 -8.24
N ILE A 136 -7.15 18.25 -7.55
CA ILE A 136 -7.35 18.37 -6.10
C ILE A 136 -8.67 19.12 -5.87
N HIS A 137 -9.68 18.41 -5.37
CA HIS A 137 -10.93 19.02 -4.91
C HIS A 137 -11.13 18.74 -3.42
N ALA A 138 -11.28 19.80 -2.62
CA ALA A 138 -11.74 19.69 -1.24
C ALA A 138 -13.27 19.77 -1.23
N ARG A 139 -13.93 18.84 -0.52
CA ARG A 139 -15.34 18.97 -0.13
C ARG A 139 -15.41 19.01 1.40
N ASP A 140 -16.36 19.80 1.89
CA ASP A 140 -16.67 20.03 3.31
C ASP A 140 -15.61 20.83 4.11
N GLY A 141 -15.36 22.06 3.67
CA GLY A 141 -14.76 23.10 4.52
C GLY A 141 -13.26 22.94 4.84
N GLY A 142 -12.58 21.97 4.23
CA GLY A 142 -11.13 21.81 4.35
C GLY A 142 -10.35 22.75 3.42
N PHE A 143 -9.29 23.38 3.95
CA PHE A 143 -8.32 24.11 3.15
C PHE A 143 -7.26 23.14 2.61
N ALA A 144 -7.07 23.09 1.29
CA ALA A 144 -5.98 22.38 0.65
C ALA A 144 -4.91 23.41 0.20
N ALA A 145 -3.75 23.40 0.83
CA ALA A 145 -2.60 24.20 0.41
C ALA A 145 -1.50 23.28 -0.12
N GLY A 146 -1.27 23.31 -1.43
CA GLY A 146 -0.11 22.64 -2.04
C GLY A 146 1.10 23.54 -1.98
N VAL A 147 2.16 23.11 -1.30
CA VAL A 147 3.46 23.80 -1.35
C VAL A 147 4.28 23.18 -2.48
N VAL A 148 4.44 23.93 -3.58
CA VAL A 148 5.36 23.57 -4.66
C VAL A 148 6.77 23.98 -4.23
N LYS A 149 7.65 23.01 -3.94
CA LYS A 149 9.08 23.25 -3.85
C LYS A 149 9.72 22.95 -5.21
N GLY A 150 9.77 23.98 -6.05
CA GLY A 150 10.32 23.95 -7.41
C GLY A 150 9.94 25.21 -8.16
N GLU A 151 10.72 25.57 -9.18
CA GLU A 151 10.48 26.75 -9.99
C GLU A 151 9.25 26.54 -10.89
N VAL A 152 8.26 27.43 -10.80
CA VAL A 152 7.03 27.36 -11.60
C VAL A 152 7.22 28.19 -12.87
N HIS A 153 7.38 27.53 -14.01
CA HIS A 153 7.36 28.20 -15.31
C HIS A 153 5.91 28.37 -15.78
N ASN A 154 5.38 29.60 -15.70
CA ASN A 154 4.05 29.93 -16.23
C ASN A 154 4.18 30.53 -17.64
N ASN A 155 4.01 29.72 -18.68
CA ASN A 155 3.76 30.23 -20.02
C ASN A 155 2.28 30.63 -20.13
N THR A 156 1.96 31.87 -19.79
CA THR A 156 0.62 32.44 -19.95
C THR A 156 0.36 32.74 -21.44
N PRO A 157 -0.69 32.19 -22.08
CA PRO A 157 -1.11 32.61 -23.42
C PRO A 157 -1.65 34.06 -23.38
N PRO A 158 -1.38 34.91 -24.38
CA PRO A 158 -1.92 36.27 -24.43
C PRO A 158 -3.44 36.25 -24.59
N GLN A 159 -4.12 37.03 -23.74
CA GLN A 159 -5.58 37.18 -23.73
C GLN A 159 -6.00 38.17 -24.84
N PRO A 160 -6.99 37.86 -25.69
CA PRO A 160 -7.47 38.80 -26.70
C PRO A 160 -8.22 39.97 -26.04
N GLU A 161 -7.90 41.20 -26.46
CA GLU A 161 -8.52 42.41 -25.93
C GLU A 161 -10.02 42.51 -26.30
N PRO A 162 -10.88 43.03 -25.40
CA PRO A 162 -12.27 43.26 -25.72
C PRO A 162 -12.42 44.45 -26.69
N THR A 163 -13.11 44.22 -27.81
CA THR A 163 -13.57 45.25 -28.74
C THR A 163 -14.49 46.23 -28.02
N GLN A 164 -14.08 47.49 -27.90
CA GLN A 164 -15.01 48.59 -27.62
C GLN A 164 -15.83 48.89 -28.90
N GLY A 165 -17.13 49.14 -28.72
CA GLY A 165 -18.06 49.51 -29.78
C GLY A 165 -17.90 50.94 -30.29
#